data_AF-A0A9X5HBU5-F1
#
_entry.id   AF-A0A9X5HBU5-F1
#
_cell.length_a   1.000
_cell.length_b   1.000
_cell.length_c   1.000
_cell.angle_alpha   90.00
_cell.angle_beta   90.00
_cell.angle_gamma   90.00
#
_symmetry.space_group_name_H-M   'P 1'
#
loop_
_entity.id
_entity.type
_entity.pdbx_description
1 polymer ?
#
loop_
_entity_poly.entity_id
_entity_poly.type
_entity_poly.pdbx_seq_one_letter_code
_entity_poly.pdbx_strand_id
1 'polypeptide(L)' 'MAKHWADFQYEIYLNGMTGAVPRLPTDLTRLEELTERRLGPGPVGYVAGSAGDGSTARANRAALDRRRIVPRMLRDV' A
#
# COMPACT_ATOMS: atom_id res chain seq x y z
N MET A 1 -16.10 -20.07 8.80
CA MET A 1 -14.86 -19.93 8.02
C MET A 1 -14.03 -18.81 8.63
N ALA A 2 -12.72 -18.98 8.73
CA ALA A 2 -11.85 -17.88 9.09
C ALA A 2 -11.92 -16.80 7.99
N LYS A 3 -11.83 -15.53 8.37
CA LYS A 3 -11.78 -14.42 7.41
C LYS A 3 -10.48 -14.51 6.61
N HIS A 4 -10.56 -14.70 5.28
CA HIS A 4 -9.39 -14.58 4.41
C HIS A 4 -9.20 -13.12 4.01
N TRP A 5 -8.03 -12.55 4.29
CA TRP A 5 -7.76 -11.13 3.96
C TRP A 5 -7.86 -10.83 2.47
N ALA A 6 -7.62 -11.83 1.62
CA ALA A 6 -7.73 -11.71 0.16
C ALA A 6 -9.17 -11.52 -0.33
N ASP A 7 -10.19 -11.82 0.47
CA ASP A 7 -11.60 -11.70 0.06
C ASP A 7 -12.02 -10.25 -0.19
N PHE A 8 -11.28 -9.27 0.34
CA PHE A 8 -11.54 -7.85 0.08
C PHE A 8 -11.48 -7.50 -1.42
N GLN A 9 -10.72 -8.25 -2.22
CA GLN A 9 -10.69 -8.06 -3.67
C GLN A 9 -12.07 -8.30 -4.31
N TYR A 10 -12.86 -9.24 -3.80
CA TYR A 10 -14.18 -9.53 -4.34
C TYR A 10 -15.13 -8.37 -4.12
N GLU A 11 -15.07 -7.69 -2.98
CA GLU A 11 -15.86 -6.48 -2.73
C GLU A 11 -15.58 -5.42 -3.80
N ILE A 12 -14.31 -5.17 -4.12
CA ILE A 12 -13.90 -4.20 -5.16
C ILE A 12 -14.46 -4.60 -6.53
N TYR A 13 -14.29 -5.86 -6.94
CA TYR A 13 -14.75 -6.32 -8.25
C TYR A 13 -16.27 -6.37 -8.37
N LEU A 14 -16.97 -6.87 -7.35
CA LEU A 14 -18.43 -6.96 -7.35
C LEU A 14 -19.07 -5.58 -7.39
N ASN A 15 -18.54 -4.61 -6.64
CA ASN A 15 -18.98 -3.22 -6.70
C ASN A 15 -18.64 -2.58 -8.06
N GLY A 16 -17.52 -2.94 -8.67
CA GLY A 16 -17.18 -2.50 -10.02
C GLY A 16 -18.20 -2.91 -11.08
N MET A 17 -18.84 -4.08 -10.93
CA MET A 17 -19.91 -4.54 -11.84
C MET A 17 -21.17 -3.66 -11.78
N THR A 18 -21.40 -2.95 -10.69
CA THR A 18 -22.51 -2.00 -10.53
C THR A 18 -22.09 -0.56 -10.86
N GLY A 19 -20.88 -0.36 -11.38
CA GLY A 19 -20.34 0.95 -11.77
C GLY A 19 -19.70 1.74 -10.63
N ALA A 20 -19.58 1.16 -9.42
CA ALA A 20 -18.92 1.84 -8.31
C ALA A 20 -17.40 1.83 -8.49
N VAL A 21 -16.78 3.01 -8.36
CA VAL A 21 -15.32 3.19 -8.45
C VAL A 21 -14.76 3.41 -7.04
N PRO A 22 -13.75 2.63 -6.61
CA PRO A 22 -13.11 2.84 -5.32
C PRO A 22 -12.53 4.25 -5.17
N ARG A 23 -12.71 4.85 -4.00
CA ARG A 23 -12.25 6.22 -3.72
C ARG A 23 -10.72 6.32 -3.58
N LEU A 24 -10.04 5.21 -3.32
CA LEU A 24 -8.60 5.11 -3.13
C LEU A 24 -8.00 4.09 -4.10
N PRO A 25 -6.73 4.28 -4.52
CA PRO A 25 -6.04 3.32 -5.39
C PRO A 25 -5.65 2.05 -4.62
N THR A 26 -5.48 0.95 -5.34
CA THR A 26 -4.84 -0.27 -4.83
C THR A 26 -3.31 -0.21 -4.86
N ASP A 27 -2.75 0.79 -5.54
CA ASP A 27 -1.32 1.10 -5.52
C ASP A 27 -1.00 2.04 -4.35
N LEU A 28 -0.42 1.47 -3.30
CA LEU A 28 -0.05 2.20 -2.08
C LEU A 28 1.01 3.28 -2.33
N THR A 29 1.81 3.16 -3.40
CA THR A 29 2.85 4.16 -3.71
C THR A 29 2.26 5.52 -4.08
N ARG A 30 0.97 5.57 -4.45
CA ARG A 30 0.27 6.81 -4.82
C ARG A 30 -0.40 7.53 -3.65
N LEU A 31 -0.40 6.94 -2.45
CA LEU A 31 -1.07 7.52 -1.29
C LEU A 31 -0.36 8.76 -0.76
N GLU A 32 0.96 8.85 -0.90
CA GLU A 32 1.73 10.04 -0.48
C GLU A 32 1.32 11.26 -1.33
N GLU A 33 1.33 11.13 -2.66
CA GLU A 33 0.86 12.19 -3.57
C GLU A 33 -0.61 12.58 -3.32
N LEU A 34 -1.49 11.61 -3.02
CA LEU A 34 -2.89 11.90 -2.68
C LEU A 34 -3.01 12.69 -1.38
N THR A 35 -2.13 12.41 -0.42
CA THR A 35 -2.09 13.09 0.88
C THR A 35 -1.61 14.53 0.71
N GLU A 36 -0.57 14.76 -0.09
CA GLU A 36 -0.07 16.09 -0.44
C GLU A 36 -1.12 16.97 -1.11
N ARG A 37 -1.97 16.39 -1.96
CA ARG A 37 -3.09 17.12 -2.58
C ARG A 37 -4.20 17.47 -1.59
N ARG A 38 -4.30 16.76 -0.47
CA ARG A 38 -5.44 16.86 0.46
C ARG A 38 -5.11 17.59 1.76
N LEU A 39 -3.86 17.55 2.20
CA LEU A 39 -3.34 18.15 3.43
C LEU A 39 -2.39 19.31 3.11
N GLY A 40 -2.20 20.20 4.08
CA GLY A 40 -1.19 21.26 3.98
C GLY A 40 0.25 20.74 4.17
N PRO A 41 1.26 21.54 3.81
CA PRO A 41 2.67 21.13 3.87
C PRO A 41 3.15 20.80 5.29
N GLY A 42 2.60 21.43 6.33
CA GLY A 42 2.96 21.15 7.73
C GLY A 42 2.64 19.71 8.16
N PRO A 43 1.35 19.28 8.12
CA PRO A 43 0.98 17.90 8.42
C PRO A 43 1.67 16.86 7.53
N VAL A 44 1.81 17.14 6.22
CA VAL A 44 2.57 16.27 5.30
C VAL A 44 4.00 16.11 5.77
N GLY A 45 4.71 17.23 6.00
CA GLY A 45 6.11 17.22 6.41
C GLY A 45 6.33 16.53 7.76
N TYR A 46 5.37 16.64 8.68
CA TYR A 46 5.44 15.96 9.97
C TYR A 46 5.33 14.44 9.85
N VAL A 47 4.44 13.94 8.98
CA VAL A 47 4.18 12.50 8.83
C VAL A 47 5.19 11.82 7.89
N ALA A 48 5.49 12.44 6.75
CA ALA A 48 6.43 11.90 5.77
C ALA A 48 7.90 12.13 6.15
N GLY A 49 8.17 13.10 7.03
CA GLY A 49 9.50 13.46 7.48
C GLY A 49 10.25 12.29 8.13
N SER A 50 11.56 12.25 7.91
CA SER A 50 12.48 11.27 8.51
C SER A 50 13.65 11.99 9.18
N ALA A 51 14.32 11.34 10.12
CA ALA A 51 15.49 11.93 10.79
C ALA A 51 16.63 12.22 9.81
N GLY A 52 17.26 13.39 9.97
CA GLY A 52 18.40 13.80 9.15
C GLY A 52 18.05 13.92 7.67
N ASP A 53 18.91 13.35 6.81
CA ASP A 53 18.74 13.32 5.36
C ASP A 53 17.77 12.22 4.86
N GLY A 54 17.13 11.48 5.78
CA GLY A 54 16.23 10.37 5.47
C GLY A 54 16.92 9.09 4.97
N SER A 55 18.25 8.98 5.07
CA SER A 55 19.01 7.80 4.63
C SER A 55 18.53 6.49 5.27
N THR A 56 18.22 6.51 6.57
CA THR A 56 17.74 5.31 7.29
C THR A 56 16.36 4.88 6.79
N ALA A 57 15.44 5.82 6.54
CA ALA A 57 14.11 5.49 6.01
C ALA A 57 14.19 4.87 4.60
N ARG A 58 15.03 5.43 3.71
CA ARG A 58 15.31 4.84 2.39
C ARG A 58 15.94 3.45 2.52
N ALA A 59 16.87 3.27 3.46
CA ALA A 59 17.50 1.98 3.72
C ALA A 59 16.49 0.93 4.20
N ASN A 60 15.52 1.30 5.05
CA ASN A 60 14.45 0.42 5.50
C ASN A 60 13.63 -0.12 4.33
N ARG A 61 13.20 0.74 3.39
CA ARG A 61 12.45 0.31 2.20
C ARG A 61 13.30 -0.60 1.31
N ALA A 62 14.55 -0.22 1.04
CA ALA A 62 15.47 -0.98 0.19
C ALA A 62 15.85 -2.35 0.78
N ALA A 63 15.76 -2.52 2.12
CA ALA A 63 16.04 -3.79 2.76
C ALA A 63 15.05 -4.90 2.34
N LEU A 64 13.80 -4.54 2.01
CA LEU A 64 12.79 -5.50 1.56
C LEU A 64 13.13 -6.11 0.19
N ASP A 65 13.75 -5.34 -0.70
CA ASP A 65 14.12 -5.81 -2.05
C ASP A 65 15.23 -6.90 -2.01
N ARG A 66 15.94 -6.99 -0.88
CA ARG A 66 16.97 -8.01 -0.64
C ARG A 66 16.38 -9.39 -0.33
N ARG A 67 15.06 -9.48 -0.10
CA ARG A 67 14.36 -10.73 0.19
C ARG A 67 13.35 -11.01 -0.92
N ARG A 68 13.34 -12.24 -1.41
CA ARG A 68 12.39 -12.68 -2.44
C ARG A 68 11.53 -13.80 -1.87
N ILE A 69 10.23 -13.70 -2.08
CA ILE A 69 9.31 -14.81 -1.84
C ILE A 69 9.47 -15.79 -3.00
N VAL A 70 9.84 -17.03 -2.70
CA VAL A 70 9.99 -18.08 -3.71
C VAL A 70 8.66 -18.83 -3.84
N PRO A 71 8.02 -18.84 -5.01
CA PRO A 71 6.79 -19.61 -5.21
C PRO A 71 6.99 -21.09 -4.92
N ARG A 72 6.08 -21.69 -4.14
CA ARG A 72 6.07 -23.13 -3.83
C ARG A 72 4.83 -23.75 -4.46
N MET A 73 5.06 -24.47 -5.56
CA MET A 73 3.98 -25.11 -6.33
C MET A 73 3.44 -26.36 -5.60
N LEU A 74 2.22 -26.77 -5.98
CA LEU A 74 1.54 -27.97 -5.49
C LEU A 74 1.36 -27.99 -3.97
N ARG A 75 0.92 -26.84 -3.42
CA ARG A 75 0.55 -26.68 -2.01
C ARG A 75 -0.96 -26.42 -1.90
N ASP A 76 -1.60 -27.04 -0.92
CA ASP A 76 -2.98 -26.76 -0.51
C ASP A 76 -2.92 -25.76 0.66
N VAL A 77 -3.18 -24.48 0.37
CA VAL A 77 -3.00 -23.33 1.29
C VAL A 77 -4.21 -22.41 1.30
#